data_AF-A0A924VUS6-F1
#
_entry.id   AF-A0A924VUS6-F1
#
_cell.length_a   1.000
_cell.length_b   1.000
_cell.length_c   1.000
_cell.angle_alpha   90.00
_cell.angle_beta   90.00
_cell.angle_gamma   90.00
#
_symmetry.space_group_name_H-M   'P 1'
#
loop_
_entity.id
_entity.type
_entity.pdbx_description
1 polymer ?
#
loop_
_entity_poly.entity_id
_entity_poly.type
_entity_poly.pdbx_seq_one_letter_code
_entity_poly.pdbx_strand_id
1 'polypeptide(L)'
;MMKRFIALLTVLTMVASPFTASAIPAESIIADMNFAMMSFDAPALTSGQANKQGAVYKYNKVFSKGSIVVDVLVTINEISNATVVNFDNEANNKTRFQPVITSGNEGFVNFKFDFVLGGTNTPVRIKNYYLTGIDIDGLSSTKREFHEISAFNSYKVNQPTQLVISTNNASTRFAGRTTSLDGIVFHDSCAYIASYTQPISTTTIKLGNTGAMDDRMFSLNFGEPGGVLTNPVDVITPTPTPAPTVAPTALPTAVPTAVPTAVPTAVPTAVPTAVPTAVPTA
;
A
#
# COMPACT_ATOMS: atom_id res chain seq x y z
N MET A 1 75.85 -18.98 34.14
CA MET A 1 74.57 -18.40 34.61
C MET A 1 74.07 -17.45 33.52
N MET A 2 73.21 -17.93 32.62
CA MET A 2 72.74 -17.19 31.45
C MET A 2 71.24 -16.91 31.65
N LYS A 3 70.87 -15.65 31.90
CA LYS A 3 69.47 -15.23 32.05
C LYS A 3 68.86 -15.05 30.66
N ARG A 4 67.89 -15.90 30.31
CA ARG A 4 67.06 -15.78 29.10
C ARG A 4 65.94 -14.76 29.37
N PHE A 5 65.85 -13.72 28.54
CA PHE A 5 64.68 -12.84 28.48
C PHE A 5 63.59 -13.52 27.65
N ILE A 6 62.40 -13.70 28.24
CA ILE A 6 61.20 -14.16 27.55
C ILE A 6 60.44 -12.91 27.10
N ALA A 7 60.36 -12.68 25.80
CA ALA A 7 59.45 -11.68 25.23
C ALA A 7 58.03 -12.26 25.22
N LEU A 8 57.12 -11.64 25.97
CA LEU A 8 55.71 -11.97 26.02
C LEU A 8 55.01 -11.36 24.80
N LEU A 9 54.67 -12.18 23.80
CA LEU A 9 53.91 -11.78 22.63
C LEU A 9 52.42 -11.83 22.97
N THR A 10 51.83 -10.68 23.27
CA THR A 10 50.39 -10.55 23.50
C THR A 10 49.65 -10.65 22.17
N VAL A 11 49.03 -11.81 21.90
CA VAL A 11 48.13 -11.98 20.75
C VAL A 11 46.82 -11.25 21.07
N LEU A 12 46.60 -10.12 20.40
CA LEU A 12 45.34 -9.39 20.44
C LEU A 12 44.30 -10.16 19.63
N THR A 13 43.39 -10.85 20.32
CA THR A 13 42.21 -11.45 19.69
C THR A 13 41.26 -10.33 19.24
N MET A 14 41.22 -10.05 17.92
CA MET A 14 40.12 -9.29 17.34
C MET A 14 38.84 -10.11 17.52
N VAL A 15 37.99 -9.70 18.44
CA VAL A 15 36.60 -10.12 18.48
C VAL A 15 35.94 -9.49 17.25
N ALA A 16 35.71 -10.29 16.21
CA ALA A 16 34.87 -9.87 15.10
C ALA A 16 33.45 -9.69 15.65
N SER A 17 33.04 -8.43 15.82
CA SER A 17 31.64 -8.09 16.11
C SER A 17 30.77 -8.70 15.03
N PRO A 18 29.69 -9.43 15.36
CA PRO A 18 28.74 -9.85 14.34
C PRO A 18 28.15 -8.59 13.72
N PHE A 19 28.40 -8.37 12.43
CA PHE A 19 27.57 -7.47 11.64
C PHE A 19 26.16 -8.04 11.70
N THR A 20 25.29 -7.45 12.51
CA THR A 20 23.86 -7.67 12.36
C THR A 20 23.50 -7.07 11.01
N ALA A 21 23.10 -7.91 10.07
CA ALA A 21 22.42 -7.43 8.87
C ALA A 21 21.22 -6.62 9.36
N SER A 22 21.28 -5.30 9.22
CA SER A 22 20.12 -4.45 9.46
C SER A 22 19.07 -4.90 8.47
N ALA A 23 17.99 -5.53 8.97
CA ALA A 23 16.85 -5.86 8.15
C ALA A 23 16.42 -4.58 7.45
N ILE A 24 16.52 -4.54 6.13
CA ILE A 24 16.04 -3.38 5.38
C ILE A 24 14.55 -3.27 5.73
N PRO A 25 14.05 -2.13 6.25
CA PRO A 25 12.65 -2.00 6.61
C PRO A 25 11.80 -2.37 5.40
N ALA A 26 10.73 -3.15 5.61
CA ALA A 26 9.96 -3.79 4.55
C ALA A 26 9.57 -2.85 3.39
N GLU A 27 9.26 -1.59 3.69
CA GLU A 27 8.91 -0.57 2.69
C GLU A 27 10.08 -0.10 1.81
N SER A 28 11.31 -0.56 2.01
CA SER A 28 12.48 -0.15 1.22
C SER A 28 12.57 -0.83 -0.15
N ILE A 29 12.02 -2.04 -0.31
CA ILE A 29 12.12 -2.80 -1.56
C ILE A 29 11.18 -2.18 -2.58
N ILE A 30 11.73 -1.78 -3.72
CA ILE A 30 10.97 -1.27 -4.88
C ILE A 30 11.10 -2.28 -6.02
N ALA A 31 9.96 -2.84 -6.43
CA ALA A 31 9.85 -3.70 -7.60
C ALA A 31 9.35 -2.87 -8.79
N ASP A 32 10.13 -2.85 -9.86
CA ASP A 32 9.74 -2.22 -11.12
C ASP A 32 8.99 -3.25 -11.98
N MET A 33 7.68 -3.05 -12.16
CA MET A 33 6.84 -3.95 -12.94
C MET A 33 7.16 -3.85 -14.43
N ASN A 34 7.81 -2.75 -14.86
CA ASN A 34 8.21 -2.51 -16.24
C ASN A 34 7.06 -2.71 -17.24
N PHE A 35 5.84 -2.36 -16.81
CA PHE A 35 4.58 -2.54 -17.54
C PHE A 35 4.34 -3.97 -18.04
N ALA A 36 4.94 -4.97 -17.41
CA ALA A 36 4.67 -6.37 -17.72
C ALA A 36 3.32 -6.79 -17.12
N MET A 37 2.67 -7.77 -17.74
CA MET A 37 1.44 -8.38 -17.22
C MET A 37 1.57 -8.77 -15.75
N MET A 38 0.52 -8.45 -14.98
CA MET A 38 0.35 -8.91 -13.61
C MET A 38 -0.85 -9.86 -13.55
N SER A 39 -0.64 -11.09 -13.10
CA SER A 39 -1.67 -12.14 -13.15
C SER A 39 -2.42 -12.27 -11.83
N PHE A 40 -3.73 -12.05 -11.86
CA PHE A 40 -4.65 -12.26 -10.74
C PHE A 40 -5.40 -13.59 -10.89
N ASP A 41 -4.68 -14.67 -11.21
CA ASP A 41 -5.26 -16.01 -11.38
C ASP A 41 -5.22 -16.79 -10.06
N ALA A 42 -6.24 -17.61 -9.85
CA ALA A 42 -6.39 -18.56 -8.74
C ALA A 42 -6.25 -17.93 -7.33
N PRO A 43 -7.15 -17.01 -6.94
CA PRO A 43 -7.16 -16.46 -5.59
C PRO A 43 -7.40 -17.53 -4.54
N ALA A 44 -6.61 -17.50 -3.46
CA ALA A 44 -6.82 -18.34 -2.28
C ALA A 44 -7.33 -17.49 -1.11
N LEU A 45 -8.46 -17.87 -0.50
CA LEU A 45 -8.89 -17.25 0.76
C LEU A 45 -7.89 -17.59 1.87
N THR A 46 -7.35 -16.57 2.52
CA THR A 46 -6.34 -16.70 3.58
C THR A 46 -6.84 -16.28 4.96
N SER A 47 -7.86 -15.42 5.02
CA SER A 47 -8.49 -14.99 6.27
C SER A 47 -9.92 -14.50 6.05
N GLY A 48 -10.73 -14.55 7.09
CA GLY A 48 -12.14 -14.11 7.07
C GLY A 48 -13.10 -15.12 6.45
N GLN A 49 -14.31 -14.65 6.16
CA GLN A 49 -15.39 -15.44 5.55
C GLN A 49 -15.49 -15.08 4.08
N ALA A 50 -15.53 -16.07 3.18
CA ALA A 50 -15.57 -15.84 1.74
C ALA A 50 -16.66 -14.83 1.34
N ASN A 51 -16.32 -13.90 0.45
CA ASN A 51 -17.20 -12.86 -0.09
C ASN A 51 -17.79 -11.88 0.95
N LYS A 52 -17.26 -11.84 2.18
CA LYS A 52 -17.70 -10.89 3.22
C LYS A 52 -16.66 -9.82 3.47
N GLN A 53 -17.11 -8.67 3.97
CA GLN A 53 -16.20 -7.60 4.40
C GLN A 53 -15.19 -8.15 5.41
N GLY A 54 -13.92 -7.78 5.23
CA GLY A 54 -12.78 -8.29 5.99
C GLY A 54 -12.18 -9.59 5.47
N ALA A 55 -12.76 -10.25 4.46
CA ALA A 55 -12.12 -11.38 3.80
C ALA A 55 -10.83 -10.95 3.09
N VAL A 56 -9.80 -11.79 3.20
CA VAL A 56 -8.49 -11.56 2.57
C VAL A 56 -8.16 -12.72 1.65
N TYR A 57 -7.95 -12.42 0.38
CA TYR A 57 -7.53 -13.37 -0.64
C TYR A 57 -6.09 -13.10 -1.04
N LYS A 58 -5.35 -14.16 -1.33
CA LYS A 58 -3.96 -14.08 -1.79
C LYS A 58 -3.87 -14.58 -3.22
N TYR A 59 -3.23 -13.76 -4.05
CA TYR A 59 -2.72 -14.15 -5.36
C TYR A 59 -1.22 -14.39 -5.24
N ASN A 60 -0.77 -15.58 -5.60
CA ASN A 60 0.64 -15.95 -5.56
C ASN A 60 1.30 -15.63 -6.91
N LYS A 61 2.53 -15.12 -6.88
CA LYS A 61 3.35 -14.85 -8.08
C LYS A 61 2.63 -13.96 -9.10
N VAL A 62 1.94 -12.93 -8.64
CA VAL A 62 1.29 -11.92 -9.51
C VAL A 62 2.27 -11.31 -10.49
N PHE A 63 3.53 -11.13 -10.05
CA PHE A 63 4.63 -10.72 -10.91
C PHE A 63 5.93 -11.42 -10.49
N SER A 64 6.80 -11.69 -11.46
CA SER A 64 8.17 -12.16 -11.20
C SER A 64 9.16 -11.60 -12.22
N LYS A 65 10.27 -11.05 -11.73
CA LYS A 65 11.40 -10.60 -12.55
C LYS A 65 12.72 -10.79 -11.80
N GLY A 66 13.58 -11.66 -12.32
CA GLY A 66 14.81 -12.04 -11.63
C GLY A 66 14.50 -12.69 -10.28
N SER A 67 15.08 -12.17 -9.19
CA SER A 67 14.85 -12.65 -7.83
C SER A 67 13.62 -12.05 -7.14
N ILE A 68 12.98 -11.03 -7.73
CA ILE A 68 11.81 -10.40 -7.15
C ILE A 68 10.56 -11.17 -7.60
N VAL A 69 9.81 -11.64 -6.62
CA VAL A 69 8.46 -12.19 -6.78
C VAL A 69 7.52 -11.31 -5.97
N VAL A 70 6.41 -10.92 -6.55
CA VAL A 70 5.36 -10.15 -5.88
C VAL A 70 4.11 -11.02 -5.76
N ASP A 71 3.64 -11.21 -4.53
CA ASP A 71 2.30 -11.70 -4.23
C ASP A 71 1.39 -10.49 -3.94
N VAL A 72 0.08 -10.68 -4.02
CA VAL A 72 -0.89 -9.63 -3.67
C VAL A 72 -1.90 -10.18 -2.69
N LEU A 73 -2.13 -9.44 -1.61
CA LEU A 73 -3.24 -9.65 -0.70
C LEU A 73 -4.36 -8.67 -1.07
N VAL A 74 -5.54 -9.19 -1.36
CA VAL A 74 -6.72 -8.38 -1.66
C VAL A 74 -7.73 -8.55 -0.54
N THR A 75 -7.99 -7.45 0.15
CA THR A 75 -8.98 -7.38 1.23
C THR A 75 -10.27 -6.77 0.72
N ILE A 76 -11.41 -7.38 1.03
CA ILE A 76 -12.72 -6.75 0.90
C ILE A 76 -12.84 -5.72 2.04
N ASN A 77 -12.33 -4.51 1.80
CA ASN A 77 -12.08 -3.51 2.85
C ASN A 77 -13.39 -2.88 3.37
N GLU A 78 -14.31 -2.58 2.46
CA GLU A 78 -15.59 -1.96 2.79
C GLU A 78 -16.67 -2.44 1.83
N ILE A 79 -17.87 -2.73 2.34
CA ILE A 79 -19.07 -2.98 1.56
C ILE A 79 -20.12 -1.96 2.01
N SER A 80 -20.67 -1.20 1.06
CA SER A 80 -21.76 -0.26 1.31
C SER A 80 -22.89 -0.54 0.34
N ASN A 81 -24.08 -0.85 0.87
CA ASN A 81 -25.28 -1.14 0.08
C ASN A 81 -25.03 -2.12 -1.09
N ALA A 82 -24.19 -3.12 -0.86
CA ALA A 82 -23.78 -4.08 -1.88
C ALA A 82 -23.52 -5.46 -1.27
N THR A 83 -23.34 -6.45 -2.13
CA THR A 83 -22.98 -7.81 -1.79
C THR A 83 -22.01 -8.32 -2.83
N VAL A 84 -20.89 -8.88 -2.38
CA VAL A 84 -19.98 -9.65 -3.25
C VAL A 84 -20.62 -11.01 -3.48
N VAL A 85 -21.01 -11.29 -4.72
CA VAL A 85 -21.62 -12.56 -5.14
C VAL A 85 -20.51 -13.55 -5.43
N ASN A 86 -19.50 -13.11 -6.17
CA ASN A 86 -18.26 -13.83 -6.39
C ASN A 86 -17.09 -12.86 -6.24
N PHE A 87 -16.09 -13.23 -5.43
CA PHE A 87 -14.91 -12.41 -5.23
C PHE A 87 -14.10 -12.25 -6.52
N ASP A 88 -13.93 -13.33 -7.28
CA ASP A 88 -13.21 -13.30 -8.54
C ASP A 88 -13.74 -14.37 -9.50
N ASN A 89 -14.18 -13.96 -10.69
CA ASN A 89 -14.71 -14.86 -11.69
C ASN A 89 -13.61 -15.41 -12.60
N GLU A 90 -13.21 -16.64 -12.31
CA GLU A 90 -12.14 -17.36 -12.98
C GLU A 90 -12.59 -18.22 -14.17
N ALA A 91 -13.78 -17.95 -14.73
CA ALA A 91 -14.28 -18.69 -15.89
C ALA A 91 -13.53 -18.31 -17.19
N ASN A 92 -13.28 -17.02 -17.40
CA ASN A 92 -12.61 -16.46 -18.59
C ASN A 92 -11.71 -15.30 -18.15
N ASN A 93 -10.68 -14.94 -18.94
CA ASN A 93 -9.78 -13.82 -18.62
C ASN A 93 -9.17 -13.87 -17.20
N LYS A 94 -8.81 -15.06 -16.72
CA LYS A 94 -8.37 -15.35 -15.33
C LYS A 94 -7.17 -14.55 -14.83
N THR A 95 -6.46 -13.86 -15.72
CA THR A 95 -5.36 -12.98 -15.30
C THR A 95 -5.88 -11.63 -14.77
N ARG A 96 -7.16 -11.31 -14.99
CA ARG A 96 -7.83 -10.10 -14.53
C ARG A 96 -8.55 -10.37 -13.22
N PHE A 97 -8.71 -9.32 -12.42
CA PHE A 97 -9.59 -9.36 -11.24
C PHE A 97 -11.02 -9.01 -11.66
N GLN A 98 -11.95 -9.94 -11.44
CA GLN A 98 -13.31 -9.91 -11.99
C GLN A 98 -14.39 -10.20 -10.94
N PRO A 99 -14.58 -9.32 -9.95
CA PRO A 99 -15.61 -9.52 -8.94
C PRO A 99 -17.00 -9.38 -9.54
N VAL A 100 -17.94 -10.17 -9.01
CA VAL A 100 -19.37 -10.06 -9.31
C VAL A 100 -20.06 -9.44 -8.09
N ILE A 101 -20.74 -8.32 -8.30
CA ILE A 101 -21.33 -7.51 -7.23
C ILE A 101 -22.80 -7.25 -7.55
N THR A 102 -23.64 -7.50 -6.57
CA THR A 102 -25.02 -6.99 -6.51
C THR A 102 -25.03 -5.76 -5.63
N SER A 103 -25.69 -4.69 -6.05
CA SER A 103 -25.71 -3.41 -5.33
C SER A 103 -27.10 -2.79 -5.31
N GLY A 104 -27.38 -2.01 -4.26
CA GLY A 104 -28.43 -1.01 -4.26
C GLY A 104 -27.96 0.32 -4.88
N ASN A 105 -28.69 1.40 -4.61
CA ASN A 105 -28.33 2.75 -5.08
C ASN A 105 -26.99 3.22 -4.49
N GLU A 106 -26.10 3.72 -5.35
CA GLU A 106 -24.71 4.08 -5.02
C GLU A 106 -23.96 3.00 -4.22
N GLY A 107 -24.36 1.73 -4.37
CA GLY A 107 -23.75 0.62 -3.65
C GLY A 107 -22.39 0.26 -4.25
N PHE A 108 -21.43 -0.06 -3.40
CA PHE A 108 -20.06 -0.37 -3.81
C PHE A 108 -19.37 -1.36 -2.87
N VAL A 109 -18.29 -1.94 -3.40
CA VAL A 109 -17.29 -2.69 -2.65
C VAL A 109 -15.94 -2.02 -2.89
N ASN A 110 -15.24 -1.69 -1.80
CA ASN A 110 -13.89 -1.16 -1.84
C ASN A 110 -12.90 -2.30 -1.60
N PHE A 111 -12.08 -2.61 -2.60
CA PHE A 111 -11.04 -3.63 -2.51
C PHE A 111 -9.69 -2.97 -2.23
N LYS A 112 -9.00 -3.44 -1.19
CA LYS A 112 -7.65 -2.99 -0.84
C LYS A 112 -6.64 -4.01 -1.33
N PHE A 113 -5.68 -3.58 -2.14
CA PHE A 113 -4.61 -4.38 -2.71
C PHE A 113 -3.32 -4.04 -1.99
N ASP A 114 -2.78 -5.00 -1.23
CA ASP A 114 -1.48 -4.88 -0.58
C ASP A 114 -0.45 -5.72 -1.34
N PHE A 115 0.65 -5.09 -1.76
CA PHE A 115 1.73 -5.75 -2.48
C PHE A 115 2.76 -6.27 -1.48
N VAL A 116 3.08 -7.56 -1.55
CA VAL A 116 4.03 -8.21 -0.63
C VAL A 116 5.07 -9.05 -1.38
N LEU A 117 6.23 -9.23 -0.76
CA LEU A 117 7.26 -10.11 -1.30
C LEU A 117 6.76 -11.56 -1.31
N GLY A 118 7.04 -12.26 -2.42
CA GLY A 118 6.58 -13.62 -2.68
C GLY A 118 6.83 -14.61 -1.54
N GLY A 119 5.80 -15.34 -1.15
CA GLY A 119 5.83 -16.29 -0.05
C GLY A 119 5.84 -15.67 1.35
N THR A 120 5.75 -14.35 1.49
CA THR A 120 5.79 -13.63 2.77
C THR A 120 4.59 -12.69 2.93
N ASN A 121 4.55 -11.96 4.06
CA ASN A 121 3.65 -10.83 4.29
C ASN A 121 4.42 -9.50 4.37
N THR A 122 5.68 -9.48 3.94
CA THR A 122 6.55 -8.30 3.97
C THR A 122 6.12 -7.36 2.85
N PRO A 123 5.68 -6.11 3.14
CA PRO A 123 5.33 -5.14 2.10
C PRO A 123 6.44 -4.96 1.07
N VAL A 124 6.06 -4.75 -0.19
CA VAL A 124 6.95 -4.31 -1.27
C VAL A 124 6.28 -3.13 -1.97
N ARG A 125 7.05 -2.11 -2.36
CA ARG A 125 6.53 -1.04 -3.21
C ARG A 125 6.65 -1.44 -4.67
N ILE A 126 5.58 -1.31 -5.45
CA ILE A 126 5.60 -1.53 -6.90
C ILE A 126 5.45 -0.21 -7.65
N LYS A 127 5.99 -0.14 -8.87
CA LYS A 127 5.84 1.01 -9.78
C LYS A 127 5.85 0.56 -11.24
N ASN A 128 5.56 1.50 -12.13
CA ASN A 128 5.56 1.35 -13.59
C ASN A 128 4.63 0.23 -14.05
N TYR A 129 3.35 0.36 -13.71
CA TYR A 129 2.29 -0.53 -14.18
C TYR A 129 1.06 0.29 -14.58
N TYR A 130 0.22 -0.32 -15.40
CA TYR A 130 -1.11 0.20 -15.72
C TYR A 130 -2.18 -0.52 -14.92
N LEU A 131 -3.25 0.20 -14.62
CA LEU A 131 -4.55 -0.36 -14.25
C LEU A 131 -5.54 -0.01 -15.35
N THR A 132 -6.14 -1.02 -15.97
CA THR A 132 -7.18 -0.84 -16.99
C THR A 132 -8.52 -1.25 -16.43
N GLY A 133 -9.47 -0.31 -16.39
CA GLY A 133 -10.88 -0.63 -16.20
C GLY A 133 -11.51 -0.99 -17.53
N ILE A 134 -12.16 -2.15 -17.59
CA ILE A 134 -12.67 -2.73 -18.83
C ILE A 134 -14.19 -2.89 -18.73
N ASP A 135 -14.85 -2.61 -19.85
CA ASP A 135 -16.28 -2.85 -20.06
C ASP A 135 -17.20 -2.11 -19.07
N ILE A 136 -16.87 -0.86 -18.76
CA ILE A 136 -17.61 -0.07 -17.78
C ILE A 136 -18.88 0.48 -18.45
N ASP A 137 -20.02 -0.12 -18.15
CA ASP A 137 -21.27 0.16 -18.84
C ASP A 137 -22.43 0.53 -17.89
N GLY A 138 -23.67 0.37 -18.35
CA GLY A 138 -24.84 0.55 -17.50
C GLY A 138 -26.12 0.06 -18.15
N LEU A 139 -27.25 0.31 -17.51
CA LEU A 139 -28.59 -0.03 -18.02
C LEU A 139 -29.45 1.22 -18.27
N SER A 140 -29.11 2.35 -17.65
CA SER A 140 -29.80 3.63 -17.80
C SER A 140 -28.92 4.79 -17.34
N SER A 141 -29.45 6.03 -17.36
CA SER A 141 -28.77 7.21 -16.80
C SER A 141 -28.53 7.14 -15.29
N THR A 142 -29.32 6.35 -14.56
CA THR A 142 -29.22 6.20 -13.10
C THR A 142 -28.63 4.86 -12.67
N LYS A 143 -28.48 3.91 -13.57
CA LYS A 143 -27.93 2.58 -13.32
C LYS A 143 -26.69 2.37 -14.18
N ARG A 144 -25.54 2.77 -13.67
CA ARG A 144 -24.25 2.67 -14.36
C ARG A 144 -23.23 2.06 -13.44
N GLU A 145 -22.39 1.20 -13.97
CA GLU A 145 -21.20 0.75 -13.27
C GLU A 145 -20.27 1.95 -13.05
N PHE A 146 -19.49 1.89 -12.00
CA PHE A 146 -18.41 2.82 -11.80
C PHE A 146 -17.19 2.16 -11.19
N HIS A 147 -16.02 2.62 -11.62
CA HIS A 147 -14.76 2.39 -10.95
C HIS A 147 -14.32 3.70 -10.31
N GLU A 148 -13.90 3.68 -9.05
CA GLU A 148 -13.30 4.84 -8.40
C GLU A 148 -11.91 4.47 -7.86
N ILE A 149 -10.89 5.15 -8.39
CA ILE A 149 -9.48 4.84 -8.14
C ILE A 149 -8.70 6.10 -7.75
N SER A 150 -7.55 5.91 -7.12
CA SER A 150 -6.68 7.00 -6.66
C SER A 150 -5.20 6.60 -6.79
N ALA A 151 -4.31 7.51 -6.37
CA ALA A 151 -2.86 7.31 -6.30
C ALA A 151 -2.16 7.01 -7.64
N PHE A 152 -2.81 7.27 -8.78
CA PHE A 152 -2.23 7.17 -10.11
C PHE A 152 -1.71 8.54 -10.59
N ASN A 153 -0.79 8.50 -11.56
CA ASN A 153 -0.09 9.68 -12.10
C ASN A 153 -0.79 10.32 -13.30
N SER A 154 -1.44 9.51 -14.11
CA SER A 154 -2.26 9.94 -15.24
C SER A 154 -3.23 8.84 -15.63
N TYR A 155 -4.23 9.15 -16.46
CA TYR A 155 -5.04 8.15 -17.14
C TYR A 155 -5.28 8.52 -18.59
N LYS A 156 -5.60 7.52 -19.40
CA LYS A 156 -6.04 7.65 -20.79
C LYS A 156 -7.46 7.15 -20.96
N VAL A 157 -8.21 7.80 -21.83
CA VAL A 157 -9.50 7.34 -22.36
C VAL A 157 -9.56 7.58 -23.87
N ASN A 158 -10.46 6.90 -24.58
CA ASN A 158 -10.67 7.16 -26.00
C ASN A 158 -11.35 8.53 -26.23
N GLN A 159 -11.21 9.11 -27.42
CA GLN A 159 -11.97 10.28 -27.84
C GLN A 159 -12.79 9.97 -29.11
N PRO A 160 -14.14 9.99 -29.02
CA PRO A 160 -14.94 10.22 -27.81
C PRO A 160 -14.88 9.02 -26.83
N THR A 161 -14.98 9.32 -25.54
CA THR A 161 -15.29 8.32 -24.50
C THR A 161 -16.78 8.36 -24.18
N GLN A 162 -17.34 7.21 -23.79
CA GLN A 162 -18.69 7.08 -23.25
C GLN A 162 -18.69 7.02 -21.71
N LEU A 163 -17.51 7.13 -21.09
CA LEU A 163 -17.39 7.24 -19.64
C LEU A 163 -17.76 8.65 -19.19
N VAL A 164 -18.51 8.75 -18.09
CA VAL A 164 -18.69 10.00 -17.35
C VAL A 164 -17.64 10.04 -16.24
N ILE A 165 -16.70 10.97 -16.37
CA ILE A 165 -15.54 11.06 -15.49
C ILE A 165 -15.70 12.23 -14.53
N SER A 166 -15.55 11.97 -13.23
CA SER A 166 -15.62 13.00 -12.19
C SER A 166 -14.52 12.81 -11.14
N THR A 167 -14.16 13.90 -10.46
CA THR A 167 -13.18 13.87 -9.37
C THR A 167 -13.89 13.96 -8.03
N ASN A 168 -13.58 13.03 -7.11
CA ASN A 168 -14.10 12.97 -5.75
C ASN A 168 -12.92 13.10 -4.78
N ASN A 169 -12.63 14.31 -4.29
CA ASN A 169 -11.42 14.60 -3.52
C ASN A 169 -10.14 14.17 -4.26
N ALA A 170 -9.43 13.16 -3.75
CA ALA A 170 -8.20 12.62 -4.35
C ALA A 170 -8.43 11.40 -5.25
N SER A 171 -9.69 10.96 -5.44
CA SER A 171 -10.04 9.87 -6.35
C SER A 171 -10.69 10.38 -7.63
N THR A 172 -10.60 9.58 -8.68
CA THR A 172 -11.31 9.77 -9.94
C THR A 172 -12.29 8.63 -10.12
N ARG A 173 -13.54 8.99 -10.41
CA ARG A 173 -14.63 8.08 -10.73
C ARG A 173 -14.82 8.03 -12.23
N PHE A 174 -14.85 6.82 -12.77
CA PHE A 174 -15.18 6.49 -14.15
C PHE A 174 -16.53 5.77 -14.13
N ALA A 175 -17.61 6.49 -14.37
CA ALA A 175 -18.94 5.89 -14.50
C ALA A 175 -19.18 5.49 -15.96
N GLY A 176 -19.80 4.32 -16.16
CA GLY A 176 -20.04 3.75 -17.46
C GLY A 176 -21.05 4.53 -18.30
N ARG A 177 -21.34 3.97 -19.47
CA ARG A 177 -22.40 4.47 -20.35
C ARG A 177 -23.79 4.12 -19.82
N THR A 178 -24.84 4.49 -20.54
CA THR A 178 -26.24 4.28 -20.12
C THR A 178 -26.91 3.03 -20.72
N THR A 179 -26.16 2.18 -21.41
CA THR A 179 -26.66 0.98 -22.10
C THR A 179 -25.70 -0.18 -21.91
N SER A 180 -26.22 -1.42 -21.91
CA SER A 180 -25.37 -2.59 -21.64
C SER A 180 -24.48 -2.89 -22.82
N LEU A 181 -23.27 -3.32 -22.55
CA LEU A 181 -22.41 -4.09 -23.42
C LEU A 181 -22.53 -5.57 -23.03
N ASP A 182 -22.10 -6.45 -23.94
CA ASP A 182 -22.16 -7.88 -23.72
C ASP A 182 -20.79 -8.40 -23.26
N GLY A 183 -20.79 -9.06 -22.11
CA GLY A 183 -19.62 -9.80 -21.62
C GLY A 183 -18.67 -8.96 -20.78
N ILE A 184 -17.37 -9.13 -21.05
CA ILE A 184 -16.21 -8.48 -20.39
C ILE A 184 -15.13 -8.24 -21.45
N VAL A 185 -15.54 -7.56 -22.52
CA VAL A 185 -14.71 -7.30 -23.70
C VAL A 185 -14.11 -5.90 -23.60
N PHE A 186 -12.89 -5.72 -24.09
CA PHE A 186 -12.32 -4.39 -24.17
C PHE A 186 -13.05 -3.55 -25.23
N HIS A 187 -13.84 -2.59 -24.77
CA HIS A 187 -14.44 -1.54 -25.58
C HIS A 187 -13.73 -0.22 -25.27
N ASP A 188 -12.99 0.33 -26.24
CA ASP A 188 -12.18 1.53 -26.03
C ASP A 188 -12.99 2.77 -25.59
N SER A 189 -14.25 2.88 -26.02
CA SER A 189 -15.18 3.93 -25.57
C SER A 189 -15.61 3.78 -24.10
N CYS A 190 -15.51 2.58 -23.53
CA CYS A 190 -15.98 2.22 -22.18
C CYS A 190 -14.84 1.67 -21.30
N ALA A 191 -13.61 2.13 -21.56
CA ALA A 191 -12.43 1.74 -20.81
C ALA A 191 -11.57 2.95 -20.47
N TYR A 192 -10.77 2.81 -19.41
CA TYR A 192 -9.68 3.74 -19.08
C TYR A 192 -8.40 2.95 -18.84
N ILE A 193 -7.25 3.60 -19.06
CA ILE A 193 -5.93 3.06 -18.73
C ILE A 193 -5.22 4.05 -17.81
N ALA A 194 -5.17 3.76 -16.51
CA ALA A 194 -4.50 4.57 -15.50
C ALA A 194 -3.05 4.12 -15.31
N SER A 195 -2.13 5.08 -15.20
CA SER A 195 -0.68 4.88 -15.10
C SER A 195 -0.20 5.11 -13.67
N TYR A 196 0.51 4.13 -13.11
CA TYR A 196 1.13 4.19 -11.80
C TYR A 196 2.66 4.12 -11.96
N THR A 197 3.32 5.26 -11.96
CA THR A 197 4.79 5.39 -12.13
C THR A 197 5.51 5.62 -10.81
N GLN A 198 4.80 6.02 -9.75
CA GLN A 198 5.37 6.20 -8.42
C GLN A 198 5.31 4.91 -7.58
N PRO A 199 6.31 4.63 -6.74
CA PRO A 199 6.29 3.46 -5.87
C PRO A 199 5.16 3.51 -4.83
N ILE A 200 4.29 2.50 -4.83
CA ILE A 200 3.24 2.32 -3.82
C ILE A 200 3.24 0.89 -3.26
N SER A 201 2.96 0.72 -1.97
CA SER A 201 2.82 -0.60 -1.33
C SER A 201 1.36 -1.05 -1.20
N THR A 202 0.42 -0.13 -1.38
CA THR A 202 -1.01 -0.40 -1.25
C THR A 202 -1.81 0.51 -2.18
N THR A 203 -2.95 0.04 -2.66
CA THR A 203 -3.95 0.85 -3.35
C THR A 203 -5.35 0.34 -3.05
N THR A 204 -6.35 1.21 -3.21
CA THR A 204 -7.76 0.83 -3.06
C THR A 204 -8.54 1.15 -4.33
N ILE A 205 -9.41 0.23 -4.72
CA ILE A 205 -10.27 0.37 -5.89
C ILE A 205 -11.71 0.11 -5.45
N LYS A 206 -12.58 1.10 -5.64
CA LYS A 206 -14.02 0.93 -5.42
C LYS A 206 -14.68 0.54 -6.73
N LEU A 207 -15.46 -0.52 -6.67
CA LEU A 207 -16.29 -1.02 -7.75
C LEU A 207 -17.74 -1.02 -7.28
N GLY A 208 -18.64 -0.46 -8.07
CA GLY A 208 -20.02 -0.31 -7.65
C GLY A 208 -20.89 0.24 -8.76
N ASN A 209 -22.13 0.57 -8.40
CA ASN A 209 -23.13 1.01 -9.35
C ASN A 209 -23.86 2.25 -8.83
N THR A 210 -24.18 3.18 -9.71
CA THR A 210 -24.92 4.41 -9.35
C THR A 210 -26.37 4.13 -8.95
N GLY A 211 -26.89 2.97 -9.33
CA GLY A 211 -28.25 2.53 -9.03
C GLY A 211 -28.28 1.03 -8.72
N ALA A 212 -29.42 0.55 -8.22
CA ALA A 212 -29.57 -0.87 -7.90
C ALA A 212 -29.43 -1.77 -9.14
N MET A 213 -28.48 -2.70 -9.10
CA MET A 213 -28.17 -3.66 -10.16
C MET A 213 -27.70 -4.99 -9.55
N ASP A 214 -28.13 -6.09 -10.16
CA ASP A 214 -27.83 -7.44 -9.71
C ASP A 214 -26.72 -8.06 -10.56
N ASP A 215 -25.86 -8.85 -9.90
CA ASP A 215 -24.85 -9.73 -10.49
C ASP A 215 -23.96 -9.06 -11.55
N ARG A 216 -23.59 -7.78 -11.34
CA ARG A 216 -22.72 -7.05 -12.26
C ARG A 216 -21.28 -7.54 -12.12
N MET A 217 -20.71 -7.98 -13.22
CA MET A 217 -19.32 -8.44 -13.29
C MET A 217 -18.43 -7.28 -13.73
N PHE A 218 -17.48 -6.92 -12.88
CA PHE A 218 -16.48 -5.91 -13.17
C PHE A 218 -15.22 -6.58 -13.75
N SER A 219 -14.34 -5.81 -14.40
CA SER A 219 -13.10 -6.36 -14.94
C SER A 219 -11.94 -5.36 -14.84
N LEU A 220 -10.88 -5.76 -14.13
CA LEU A 220 -9.67 -4.97 -13.92
C LEU A 220 -8.43 -5.73 -14.41
N ASN A 221 -7.65 -5.10 -15.28
CA ASN A 221 -6.36 -5.62 -15.74
C ASN A 221 -5.20 -4.80 -15.17
N PHE A 222 -4.15 -5.46 -14.69
CA PHE A 222 -2.97 -4.83 -14.11
C PHE A 222 -1.70 -5.14 -14.92
N GLY A 223 -0.72 -4.24 -14.85
CA GLY A 223 0.58 -4.43 -15.47
C GLY A 223 0.65 -3.79 -16.85
N GLU A 224 0.48 -4.59 -17.90
CA GLU A 224 0.38 -4.10 -19.28
C GLU A 224 -1.01 -3.49 -19.58
N PRO A 225 -1.18 -2.71 -20.66
CA PRO A 225 -2.49 -2.22 -21.05
C PRO A 225 -3.48 -3.38 -21.32
N GLY A 226 -4.68 -3.29 -20.75
CA GLY A 226 -5.73 -4.32 -20.93
C GLY A 226 -6.43 -4.30 -22.29
N GLY A 227 -5.97 -3.44 -23.22
CA GLY A 227 -6.48 -3.24 -24.57
C GLY A 227 -5.87 -2.01 -25.23
N VAL A 228 -6.39 -1.65 -26.40
CA VAL A 228 -5.86 -0.55 -27.23
C VAL A 228 -6.94 0.52 -27.43
N LEU A 229 -6.67 1.73 -26.96
CA LEU A 229 -7.49 2.90 -27.27
C LEU A 229 -7.17 3.39 -28.68
N THR A 230 -8.19 3.54 -29.54
CA THR A 230 -7.98 3.90 -30.95
C THR A 230 -7.60 5.38 -31.16
N ASN A 231 -8.08 6.27 -30.30
CA ASN A 231 -7.78 7.70 -30.28
C ASN A 231 -7.59 8.18 -28.83
N PRO A 232 -6.45 7.86 -28.19
CA PRO A 232 -6.25 8.11 -26.77
C PRO A 232 -6.07 9.60 -26.45
N VAL A 233 -6.69 10.04 -25.37
CA VAL A 233 -6.45 11.34 -24.72
C VAL A 233 -5.86 11.11 -23.34
N ASP A 234 -4.71 11.71 -23.08
CA ASP A 234 -4.05 11.73 -21.78
C ASP A 234 -4.64 12.80 -20.87
N VAL A 235 -4.93 12.41 -19.63
CA VAL A 235 -5.31 13.32 -18.54
C VAL A 235 -4.32 13.15 -17.40
N ILE A 236 -3.58 14.21 -17.08
CA ILE A 236 -2.64 14.21 -15.97
C ILE A 236 -3.40 14.51 -14.68
N THR A 237 -3.21 13.67 -13.66
CA THR A 237 -3.69 13.98 -12.31
C THR A 237 -2.64 14.76 -11.54
N PRO A 238 -3.02 15.82 -10.80
CA PRO A 238 -2.07 16.50 -9.92
C PRO A 238 -1.62 15.49 -8.86
N THR A 239 -0.37 15.04 -8.95
CA THR A 239 0.21 14.18 -7.91
C THR A 239 0.25 14.97 -6.60
N PRO A 240 -0.17 14.40 -5.46
CA PRO A 240 0.12 15.02 -4.18
C PRO A 240 1.63 15.12 -4.01
N THR A 241 2.14 16.32 -3.78
CA THR A 241 3.55 16.55 -3.46
C THR A 241 3.91 15.65 -2.28
N PRO A 242 4.93 14.77 -2.37
CA PRO A 242 5.34 13.97 -1.22
C PRO A 242 5.64 14.93 -0.06
N ALA A 243 5.05 14.65 1.11
CA ALA A 243 5.41 15.37 2.31
C ALA A 243 6.93 15.27 2.50
N PRO A 244 7.63 16.36 2.88
CA PRO A 244 9.08 16.33 3.05
C PRO A 244 9.43 15.20 4.02
N THR A 245 10.27 14.27 3.55
CA THR A 245 10.78 13.20 4.40
C THR A 245 11.67 13.86 5.44
N VAL A 246 11.19 13.98 6.68
CA VAL A 246 12.03 14.43 7.79
C VAL A 246 13.08 13.35 7.95
N ALA A 247 14.32 13.62 7.53
CA ALA A 247 15.42 12.71 7.79
C ALA A 247 15.46 12.42 9.30
N PRO A 248 15.71 11.17 9.72
CA PRO A 248 15.80 10.86 11.14
C PRO A 248 16.93 11.70 11.73
N THR A 249 16.58 12.61 12.63
CA THR A 249 17.55 13.34 13.43
C THR A 249 18.39 12.31 14.15
N ALA A 250 19.68 12.25 13.85
CA ALA A 250 20.59 11.33 14.54
C ALA A 250 20.41 11.51 16.06
N LEU A 251 20.05 10.42 16.73
CA LEU A 251 19.95 10.38 18.19
C LEU A 251 21.32 10.84 18.75
N PRO A 252 21.40 11.81 19.68
CA PRO A 252 22.68 12.25 20.20
C PRO A 252 23.32 11.13 21.02
N THR A 253 24.34 10.47 20.45
CA THR A 253 25.26 9.59 21.18
C THR A 253 26.17 10.44 22.06
N ALA A 254 25.65 10.89 23.20
CA ALA A 254 26.46 11.36 24.31
C ALA A 254 26.12 10.49 25.53
N VAL A 255 26.85 9.39 25.70
CA VAL A 255 26.95 8.73 26.99
C VAL A 255 27.84 9.63 27.86
N PRO A 256 27.37 10.19 28.99
CA PRO A 256 28.23 11.00 29.83
C PRO A 256 29.20 10.09 30.59
N THR A 257 30.48 10.14 30.25
CA THR A 257 31.55 9.34 30.88
C THR A 257 32.12 9.95 32.17
N ALA A 258 31.39 10.82 32.87
CA ALA A 258 31.86 11.41 34.12
C ALA A 258 31.25 10.68 35.32
N VAL A 259 31.99 9.72 35.88
CA VAL A 259 31.75 9.24 37.25
C VAL A 259 32.22 10.36 38.20
N PRO A 260 31.36 10.95 39.04
CA PRO A 260 31.80 11.98 39.97
C PRO A 260 32.64 11.36 41.08
N THR A 261 33.92 11.74 41.17
CA THR A 261 34.89 11.22 42.17
C THR A 261 35.05 12.10 43.41
N ALA A 262 34.10 12.99 43.70
CA ALA A 262 34.19 13.84 44.88
C ALA A 262 33.55 13.14 46.09
N VAL A 263 34.37 12.50 46.93
CA VAL A 263 34.00 12.19 48.32
C VAL A 263 33.95 13.52 49.07
N PRO A 264 32.83 13.92 49.69
CA PRO A 264 32.77 15.16 50.45
C PRO A 264 33.42 14.97 51.82
N THR A 265 34.63 15.51 51.99
CA THR A 265 35.31 15.60 53.29
C THR A 265 35.11 17.00 53.87
N ALA A 266 33.96 17.23 54.50
CA ALA A 266 33.79 18.37 55.39
C ALA A 266 32.97 17.93 56.60
N VAL A 267 33.66 17.69 57.70
CA VAL A 267 33.04 17.59 59.04
C VAL A 267 32.63 19.00 59.44
N PRO A 268 31.34 19.27 59.74
CA PRO A 268 30.93 20.58 60.23
C PRO A 268 31.29 20.69 61.72
N THR A 269 32.22 21.60 62.04
CA THR A 269 32.54 21.96 63.42
C THR A 269 32.03 23.37 63.69
N ALA A 270 30.80 23.51 64.16
CA ALA A 270 30.35 24.70 64.87
C ALA A 270 29.11 24.37 65.72
N VAL A 271 29.28 24.48 67.04
CA VAL A 271 28.27 24.47 68.10
C VAL A 271 28.57 25.71 68.95
N PRO A 272 27.62 26.28 69.71
CA PRO A 272 26.31 26.88 69.45
C PRO A 272 26.44 28.43 69.61
N THR A 273 25.42 29.29 69.66
CA THR A 273 24.62 29.64 70.85
C THR A 273 23.84 30.92 70.54
N ALA A 274 22.52 30.96 70.72
CA ALA A 274 21.78 32.15 71.16
C ALA A 274 20.32 31.77 71.48
N VAL A 275 19.82 32.38 72.55
CA VAL A 275 18.68 32.03 73.41
C VAL A 275 17.36 32.61 72.88
N PRO A 276 16.19 31.99 73.18
CA PRO A 276 14.88 32.45 72.71
C PRO A 276 14.26 33.52 73.62
N THR A 277 13.52 34.44 73.03
CA THR A 277 12.60 35.35 73.74
C THR A 277 11.39 35.59 72.82
N ALA A 278 10.23 34.99 73.13
CA ALA A 278 9.03 35.66 73.68
C ALA A 278 8.29 36.56 72.66
N VAL A 279 6.97 36.59 72.51
CA VAL A 279 5.78 36.00 73.15
C VAL A 279 4.61 36.20 72.15
N PRO A 280 3.56 35.35 72.14
CA PRO A 280 2.45 35.46 71.19
C PRO A 280 1.36 36.43 71.66
N THR A 281 0.61 37.00 70.72
CA THR A 281 -0.73 37.54 70.98
C THR A 281 -1.70 37.07 69.91
N ALA A 282 -2.90 36.72 70.37
CA ALA A 282 -4.03 36.17 69.64
C ALA A 282 -4.69 37.17 68.68
#